data_AF-A0A948PYM7-F1
#
_entry.id   AF-A0A948PYM7-F1
#
_cell.length_a   1.000
_cell.length_b   1.000
_cell.length_c   1.000
_cell.angle_alpha   90.00
_cell.angle_beta   90.00
_cell.angle_gamma   90.00
#
_symmetry.space_group_name_H-M   'P 1'
#
loop_
_entity.id
_entity.type
_entity.pdbx_description
1 polymer ?
#
loop_
_entity_poly.entity_id
_entity_poly.type
_entity_poly.pdbx_seq_one_letter_code
_entity_poly.pdbx_strand_id
1 'polypeptide(L)'
;MNKEKLSQPIYGAKVEGTDIMVPMRDGTRLAVDVYRPDAEGAFPALLAIAPHNKFLQKPEVIEACNNQPAWAPLWCGPAEGGDTKFLTSRGYVHVIGNLRGFGNSDPGDAFAESSRMDLYDLIEWIAQQPWCDGNIGMIGISWFGRKQLIAAKTKPPHLKAIFPYDPQWISFRDMYPGGVIHAMVFHLMKFSAEIPGEVKLTPEEEEQWKEAYNNPDYRMHSAMFNVLERKGRLGGLFFKHLINPYELGNEEELEEEIKNINIPVYMGTGWYAYTYKCHLFGNFRYWEKITNAPFKKMLLSGPAHLPRPWICFHDELLRWYDHWLKGIDTGITEEPRIKIWVMGANRWRYSDDWPLKETQWTKLYLDSWERLRWEPFIPSSRDGIDAPDCFAQMPLTQTRTVQKLRYMTDPLPEDIEVTGPLSLHFWAEIDQEDTNWIIIIKDVGPDVSVQTAREGEMERPKVHEREVTRGWLKASHRVVDEKKSQPGRPFHPLTRAAQKPVVPGEITRYDVEIAPTSNLFKRDHRICVEITSMDVPTGVAGDSAVEYISYHICSSLTVAHKIYRCQQYPSYLLLPFIPQNDRERSKKESA
;
A
#
# COMPACT_ATOMS: atom_id res chain seq x y z
N MET A 1 3.60 2.32 29.02
CA MET A 1 2.44 3.10 28.53
C MET A 1 1.70 3.67 29.74
N ASN A 2 1.56 4.99 29.84
CA ASN A 2 0.86 5.63 30.96
C ASN A 2 -0.62 5.86 30.60
N LYS A 3 -1.41 4.78 30.51
CA LYS A 3 -2.82 4.81 30.05
C LYS A 3 -3.71 5.73 30.90
N GLU A 4 -3.33 5.93 32.16
CA GLU A 4 -4.06 6.78 33.11
C GLU A 4 -3.99 8.26 32.75
N LYS A 5 -2.97 8.69 31.99
CA LYS A 5 -2.82 10.08 31.55
C LYS A 5 -3.62 10.43 30.28
N LEU A 6 -4.13 9.44 29.54
CA LEU A 6 -4.86 9.70 28.29
C LEU A 6 -6.23 10.30 28.55
N SER A 7 -6.75 11.03 27.57
CA SER A 7 -8.10 11.60 27.63
C SER A 7 -9.14 10.50 27.86
N GLN A 8 -9.91 10.67 28.93
CA GLN A 8 -10.92 9.71 29.38
C GLN A 8 -12.26 9.94 28.64
N PRO A 9 -13.05 8.87 28.42
CA PRO A 9 -14.33 8.95 27.70
C PRO A 9 -15.45 9.52 28.60
N ILE A 10 -15.39 10.81 28.93
CA ILE A 10 -16.28 11.46 29.91
C ILE A 10 -17.39 12.30 29.26
N TYR A 11 -17.32 12.56 27.96
CA TYR A 11 -18.30 13.40 27.26
C TYR A 11 -19.34 12.57 26.50
N GLY A 12 -20.55 13.12 26.37
CA GLY A 12 -21.49 12.69 25.34
C GLY A 12 -21.09 13.21 23.96
N ALA A 13 -21.84 12.83 22.92
CA ALA A 13 -21.65 13.34 21.55
C ALA A 13 -22.85 14.18 21.13
N LYS A 14 -22.58 15.35 20.55
CA LYS A 14 -23.58 16.24 19.96
C LYS A 14 -23.28 16.46 18.49
N VAL A 15 -24.31 16.35 17.65
CA VAL A 15 -24.25 16.75 16.24
C VAL A 15 -24.41 18.28 16.20
N GLU A 16 -23.37 18.99 15.79
CA GLU A 16 -23.43 20.45 15.64
C GLU A 16 -24.17 20.82 14.34
N GLY A 17 -23.93 20.04 13.28
CA GLY A 17 -24.69 20.15 12.04
C GLY A 17 -24.23 19.14 11.00
N THR A 18 -25.09 18.91 10.01
CA THR A 18 -24.81 18.06 8.85
C THR A 18 -24.98 18.85 7.56
N ASP A 19 -24.15 18.56 6.56
CA ASP A 19 -24.12 19.29 5.28
C ASP A 19 -23.98 20.82 5.48
N ILE A 20 -23.14 21.22 6.45
CA ILE A 20 -22.74 22.61 6.60
C ILE A 20 -21.91 22.97 5.36
N MET A 21 -22.38 23.95 4.58
CA MET A 21 -21.72 24.38 3.36
C MET A 21 -20.68 25.46 3.68
N VAL A 22 -19.41 25.08 3.65
CA VAL A 22 -18.27 25.95 3.97
C VAL A 22 -17.75 26.61 2.69
N PRO A 23 -17.77 27.95 2.57
CA PRO A 23 -17.25 28.63 1.40
C PRO A 23 -15.71 28.60 1.37
N MET A 24 -15.15 28.13 0.26
CA MET A 24 -13.71 28.22 -0.04
C MET A 24 -13.38 29.59 -0.62
N ARG A 25 -12.09 29.92 -0.74
CA ARG A 25 -11.62 31.21 -1.25
C ARG A 25 -12.11 31.58 -2.66
N ASP A 26 -12.45 30.59 -3.48
CA ASP A 26 -12.92 30.78 -4.86
C ASP A 26 -14.45 30.78 -4.98
N GLY A 27 -15.17 30.72 -3.85
CA GLY A 27 -16.63 30.68 -3.79
C GLY A 27 -17.23 29.28 -3.90
N THR A 28 -16.45 28.25 -4.25
CA THR A 28 -16.89 26.85 -4.18
C THR A 28 -17.22 26.50 -2.74
N ARG A 29 -18.31 25.77 -2.48
CA ARG A 29 -18.66 25.34 -1.12
C ARG A 29 -18.44 23.86 -0.92
N LEU A 30 -17.87 23.50 0.22
CA LEU A 30 -17.67 22.12 0.65
C LEU A 30 -18.69 21.73 1.71
N ALA A 31 -19.28 20.55 1.59
CA ALA A 31 -20.20 20.01 2.59
C ALA A 31 -19.44 19.28 3.70
N VAL A 32 -19.69 19.66 4.95
CA VAL A 32 -19.12 19.01 6.14
C VAL A 32 -20.18 18.60 7.17
N ASP A 33 -19.91 17.51 7.88
CA ASP A 33 -20.61 17.11 9.09
C ASP A 33 -19.71 17.36 10.30
N VAL A 34 -20.27 17.92 11.37
CA VAL A 34 -19.54 18.29 12.58
C VAL A 34 -20.15 17.59 13.80
N TYR A 35 -19.33 16.79 14.47
CA TYR A 35 -19.66 16.07 15.70
C TYR A 35 -18.74 16.52 16.81
N ARG A 36 -19.28 16.96 17.94
CA ARG A 36 -18.48 17.52 19.03
C ARG A 36 -18.85 16.92 20.39
N PRO A 37 -17.99 17.10 21.42
CA PRO A 37 -18.36 16.77 22.79
C PRO A 37 -19.64 17.50 23.21
N ASP A 38 -20.53 16.80 23.92
CA ASP A 38 -21.73 17.38 24.52
C ASP A 38 -21.39 18.09 25.83
N ALA A 39 -20.66 19.20 25.69
CA ALA A 39 -20.25 20.08 26.76
C ALA A 39 -20.10 21.51 26.21
N GLU A 40 -20.06 22.48 27.13
CA GLU A 40 -19.67 23.85 26.81
C GLU A 40 -18.15 23.96 26.63
N GLY A 41 -17.70 24.97 25.88
CA GLY A 41 -16.30 25.25 25.63
C GLY A 41 -15.81 24.83 24.25
N ALA A 42 -14.52 25.09 24.03
CA ALA A 42 -13.81 24.80 22.80
C ALA A 42 -12.89 23.59 22.97
N PHE A 43 -12.76 22.78 21.93
CA PHE A 43 -12.03 21.51 21.94
C PHE A 43 -11.11 21.41 20.72
N PRO A 44 -10.05 20.60 20.77
CA PRO A 44 -9.27 20.29 19.58
C PRO A 44 -10.11 19.53 18.55
N ALA A 45 -9.85 19.78 17.27
CA ALA A 45 -10.60 19.18 16.18
C ALA A 45 -9.75 18.21 15.35
N LEU A 46 -10.37 17.14 14.86
CA LEU A 46 -9.79 16.20 13.90
C LEU A 46 -10.61 16.21 12.62
N LEU A 47 -9.96 16.47 11.49
CA LEU A 47 -10.59 16.52 10.17
C LEU A 47 -10.34 15.23 9.36
N ALA A 48 -11.42 14.63 8.89
CA ALA A 48 -11.45 13.50 7.96
C ALA A 48 -11.99 13.93 6.59
N ILE A 49 -11.36 13.52 5.49
CA ILE A 49 -11.77 13.89 4.13
C ILE A 49 -12.14 12.65 3.33
N ALA A 50 -13.43 12.51 3.04
CA ALA A 50 -13.95 11.34 2.35
C ALA A 50 -13.84 11.48 0.81
N PRO A 51 -13.30 10.47 0.09
CA PRO A 51 -13.35 10.38 -1.38
C PRO A 51 -14.73 9.91 -1.88
N HIS A 52 -15.47 9.25 -1.01
CA HIS A 52 -16.82 8.76 -1.26
C HIS A 52 -17.82 9.64 -0.52
N ASN A 53 -19.11 9.38 -0.66
CA ASN A 53 -20.14 10.11 0.08
C ASN A 53 -19.85 10.04 1.60
N LYS A 54 -19.64 11.21 2.24
CA LYS A 54 -19.37 11.29 3.69
C LYS A 54 -20.49 10.72 4.55
N PHE A 55 -21.69 10.54 4.00
CA PHE A 55 -22.79 9.81 4.63
C PHE A 55 -22.35 8.42 5.14
N LEU A 56 -21.44 7.74 4.45
CA LEU A 56 -20.93 6.43 4.85
C LEU A 56 -20.08 6.47 6.14
N GLN A 57 -19.71 7.67 6.62
CA GLN A 57 -18.96 7.88 7.85
C GLN A 57 -19.86 8.26 9.04
N LYS A 58 -21.18 8.38 8.84
CA LYS A 58 -22.09 8.78 9.92
C LYS A 58 -22.11 7.74 11.04
N PRO A 59 -22.15 8.17 12.32
CA PRO A 59 -22.13 7.25 13.46
C PRO A 59 -23.15 6.12 13.36
N GLU A 60 -24.35 6.38 12.84
CA GLU A 60 -25.42 5.38 12.72
C GLU A 60 -25.09 4.33 11.64
N VAL A 61 -24.42 4.73 10.55
CA VAL A 61 -23.97 3.81 9.49
C VAL A 61 -22.82 2.95 10.01
N ILE A 62 -21.85 3.58 10.68
CA ILE A 62 -20.70 2.93 11.30
C ILE A 62 -21.15 1.91 12.36
N GLU A 63 -22.13 2.27 13.18
CA GLU A 63 -22.75 1.38 14.16
C GLU A 63 -23.49 0.21 13.51
N ALA A 64 -24.24 0.46 12.44
CA ALA A 64 -24.95 -0.59 11.70
C ALA A 64 -24.00 -1.60 11.01
N CYS A 65 -22.83 -1.13 10.54
CA CYS A 65 -21.82 -2.05 10.01
C CYS A 65 -21.29 -2.98 11.07
N ASN A 66 -21.27 -2.57 12.36
CA ASN A 66 -20.59 -3.27 13.45
C ASN A 66 -19.08 -3.42 13.13
N ASN A 67 -18.25 -3.76 14.11
CA ASN A 67 -16.80 -3.91 13.89
C ASN A 67 -16.51 -5.18 13.05
N GLN A 68 -16.57 -5.06 11.73
CA GLN A 68 -16.41 -6.20 10.82
C GLN A 68 -14.93 -6.49 10.58
N PRO A 69 -14.48 -7.74 10.75
CA PRO A 69 -13.16 -8.11 10.29
C PRO A 69 -13.06 -7.95 8.77
N ALA A 70 -11.83 -7.80 8.26
CA ALA A 70 -11.59 -7.65 6.81
C ALA A 70 -12.08 -8.83 5.96
N TRP A 71 -12.28 -10.01 6.57
CA TRP A 71 -12.81 -11.22 5.94
C TRP A 71 -14.33 -11.38 6.10
N ALA A 72 -15.03 -10.41 6.69
CA ALA A 72 -16.47 -10.46 6.80
C ALA A 72 -17.13 -10.47 5.42
N PRO A 73 -18.22 -11.25 5.22
CA PRO A 73 -18.95 -11.28 3.96
C PRO A 73 -19.63 -9.94 3.66
N LEU A 74 -19.98 -9.17 4.70
CA LEU A 74 -20.48 -7.80 4.60
C LEU A 74 -19.40 -6.86 5.10
N TRP A 75 -18.53 -6.43 4.20
CA TRP A 75 -17.41 -5.55 4.52
C TRP A 75 -17.71 -4.09 4.16
N CYS A 76 -17.45 -3.15 5.08
CA CYS A 76 -17.69 -1.72 4.89
C CYS A 76 -16.41 -0.96 4.50
N GLY A 77 -15.87 -1.26 3.32
CA GLY A 77 -14.61 -0.66 2.85
C GLY A 77 -14.45 0.85 2.96
N PRO A 78 -15.48 1.64 2.61
CA PRO A 78 -15.40 3.10 2.65
C PRO A 78 -15.29 3.72 4.06
N ALA A 79 -15.58 2.99 5.14
CA ALA A 79 -15.65 3.51 6.51
C ALA A 79 -14.25 3.72 7.14
N GLU A 80 -13.58 4.80 6.75
CA GLU A 80 -12.14 5.03 6.96
C GLU A 80 -11.82 6.30 7.75
N GLY A 81 -12.84 7.10 8.12
CA GLY A 81 -12.67 8.38 8.83
C GLY A 81 -12.37 8.27 10.33
N GLY A 82 -12.47 7.07 10.91
CA GLY A 82 -12.32 6.85 12.35
C GLY A 82 -13.65 6.83 13.12
N ASP A 83 -13.57 6.60 14.43
CA ASP A 83 -14.75 6.44 15.29
C ASP A 83 -15.12 7.76 15.98
N THR A 84 -16.16 8.40 15.47
CA THR A 84 -16.71 9.64 16.01
C THR A 84 -17.07 9.55 17.50
N LYS A 85 -17.63 8.43 17.98
CA LYS A 85 -18.01 8.28 19.40
C LYS A 85 -16.76 8.15 20.26
N PHE A 86 -15.74 7.41 19.81
CA PHE A 86 -14.45 7.32 20.49
C PHE A 86 -13.80 8.69 20.67
N LEU A 87 -13.79 9.51 19.62
CA LEU A 87 -13.18 10.84 19.61
C LEU A 87 -13.95 11.85 20.46
N THR A 88 -15.25 12.00 20.21
CA THR A 88 -16.11 12.97 20.91
C THR A 88 -16.19 12.71 22.40
N SER A 89 -16.30 11.43 22.82
CA SER A 89 -16.30 11.08 24.25
C SER A 89 -15.01 11.48 24.97
N ARG A 90 -13.91 11.66 24.24
CA ARG A 90 -12.59 12.03 24.76
C ARG A 90 -12.25 13.50 24.54
N GLY A 91 -13.23 14.34 24.21
CA GLY A 91 -13.02 15.78 24.11
C GLY A 91 -12.33 16.20 22.81
N TYR A 92 -12.65 15.54 21.69
CA TYR A 92 -12.28 15.97 20.33
C TYR A 92 -13.52 16.27 19.50
N VAL A 93 -13.48 17.32 18.70
CA VAL A 93 -14.43 17.52 17.61
C VAL A 93 -14.00 16.66 16.43
N HIS A 94 -14.92 15.92 15.82
CA HIS A 94 -14.69 15.19 14.58
C HIS A 94 -15.44 15.89 13.44
N VAL A 95 -14.69 16.39 12.47
CA VAL A 95 -15.21 17.05 11.27
C VAL A 95 -14.99 16.13 10.09
N ILE A 96 -16.05 15.83 9.32
CA ILE A 96 -15.99 14.94 8.16
C ILE A 96 -16.46 15.70 6.93
N GLY A 97 -15.58 15.87 5.95
CA GLY A 97 -15.85 16.66 4.74
C GLY A 97 -15.75 15.87 3.45
N ASN A 98 -16.47 16.35 2.42
CA ASN A 98 -16.21 16.00 1.03
C ASN A 98 -15.53 17.16 0.31
N LEU A 99 -14.53 16.87 -0.53
CA LEU A 99 -13.94 17.90 -1.41
C LEU A 99 -14.92 18.27 -2.54
N ARG A 100 -14.60 19.35 -3.25
CA ARG A 100 -15.33 19.76 -4.46
C ARG A 100 -15.50 18.58 -5.42
N GLY A 101 -16.66 18.48 -6.05
CA GLY A 101 -17.00 17.38 -6.96
C GLY A 101 -17.34 16.05 -6.28
N PHE A 102 -17.29 15.96 -4.95
CA PHE A 102 -17.71 14.76 -4.20
C PHE A 102 -18.90 15.03 -3.30
N GLY A 103 -19.79 14.02 -3.18
CA GLY A 103 -20.93 14.08 -2.26
C GLY A 103 -21.82 15.28 -2.51
N ASN A 104 -22.10 16.04 -1.45
CA ASN A 104 -22.94 17.24 -1.49
C ASN A 104 -22.15 18.54 -1.67
N SER A 105 -20.83 18.48 -1.88
CA SER A 105 -20.02 19.66 -2.20
C SER A 105 -20.29 20.16 -3.61
N ASP A 106 -20.07 21.46 -3.85
CA ASP A 106 -20.25 22.05 -5.16
C ASP A 106 -19.34 21.36 -6.22
N PRO A 107 -19.73 21.31 -7.51
CA PRO A 107 -18.97 20.65 -8.57
C PRO A 107 -17.53 21.21 -8.72
N GLY A 108 -16.60 20.35 -9.12
CA GLY A 108 -15.22 20.76 -9.41
C GLY A 108 -14.28 19.56 -9.57
N ASP A 109 -13.05 19.82 -10.02
CA ASP A 109 -12.01 18.79 -10.10
C ASP A 109 -11.27 18.67 -8.76
N ALA A 110 -11.51 17.57 -8.05
CA ALA A 110 -10.86 17.29 -6.78
C ALA A 110 -9.37 16.94 -6.88
N PHE A 111 -8.83 16.81 -8.11
CA PHE A 111 -7.42 16.56 -8.40
C PHE A 111 -6.68 17.81 -8.86
N ALA A 112 -7.38 18.92 -9.13
CA ALA A 112 -6.76 20.18 -9.51
C ALA A 112 -6.03 20.86 -8.35
N GLU A 113 -5.13 21.80 -8.65
CA GLU A 113 -4.39 22.55 -7.62
C GLU A 113 -5.31 23.31 -6.65
N SER A 114 -6.45 23.82 -7.14
CA SER A 114 -7.46 24.48 -6.31
C SER A 114 -7.96 23.59 -5.16
N SER A 115 -8.09 22.28 -5.40
CA SER A 115 -8.47 21.29 -4.38
C SER A 115 -7.42 21.11 -3.27
N ARG A 116 -6.16 21.51 -3.49
CA ARG A 116 -5.16 21.54 -2.40
C ARG A 116 -5.44 22.68 -1.42
N MET A 117 -5.84 23.84 -1.93
CA MET A 117 -6.17 25.00 -1.09
C MET A 117 -7.52 24.87 -0.38
N ASP A 118 -8.42 24.02 -0.87
CA ASP A 118 -9.65 23.64 -0.15
C ASP A 118 -9.36 23.08 1.25
N LEU A 119 -8.32 22.24 1.37
CA LEU A 119 -7.94 21.66 2.66
C LEU A 119 -7.42 22.73 3.61
N TYR A 120 -6.65 23.69 3.09
CA TYR A 120 -6.19 24.85 3.87
C TYR A 120 -7.39 25.66 4.35
N ASP A 121 -8.29 26.06 3.44
CA ASP A 121 -9.44 26.91 3.75
C ASP A 121 -10.37 26.24 4.76
N LEU A 122 -10.57 24.93 4.63
CA LEU A 122 -11.40 24.17 5.55
C LEU A 122 -10.77 24.09 6.95
N ILE A 123 -9.46 23.86 7.06
CA ILE A 123 -8.75 23.87 8.36
C ILE A 123 -8.87 25.23 9.03
N GLU A 124 -8.65 26.32 8.28
CA GLU A 124 -8.75 27.67 8.84
C GLU A 124 -10.19 28.07 9.19
N TRP A 125 -11.18 27.57 8.45
CA TRP A 125 -12.59 27.73 8.82
C TRP A 125 -12.92 27.00 10.13
N ILE A 126 -12.45 25.76 10.30
CA ILE A 126 -12.62 24.99 11.54
C ILE A 126 -12.03 25.75 12.73
N ALA A 127 -10.83 26.32 12.56
CA ALA A 127 -10.15 27.07 13.63
C ALA A 127 -10.92 28.30 14.11
N GLN A 128 -11.78 28.88 13.27
CA GLN A 128 -12.59 30.06 13.60
C GLN A 128 -13.90 29.72 14.30
N GLN A 129 -14.26 28.44 14.41
CA GLN A 129 -15.53 28.05 15.02
C GLN A 129 -15.48 28.16 16.55
N PRO A 130 -16.58 28.57 17.20
CA PRO A 130 -16.59 28.79 18.66
C PRO A 130 -16.38 27.50 19.48
N TRP A 131 -16.54 26.34 18.86
CA TRP A 131 -16.31 25.02 19.46
C TRP A 131 -14.87 24.50 19.24
N CYS A 132 -14.03 25.20 18.48
CA CYS A 132 -12.65 24.79 18.20
C CYS A 132 -11.67 25.62 19.03
N ASP A 133 -10.71 24.96 19.68
CA ASP A 133 -9.70 25.63 20.53
C ASP A 133 -8.49 26.18 19.73
N GLY A 134 -8.51 26.02 18.40
CA GLY A 134 -7.44 26.41 17.48
C GLY A 134 -6.39 25.33 17.22
N ASN A 135 -6.49 24.15 17.86
CA ASN A 135 -5.62 23.00 17.63
C ASN A 135 -6.30 21.96 16.75
N ILE A 136 -5.80 21.80 15.53
CA ILE A 136 -6.38 20.89 14.55
C ILE A 136 -5.40 19.78 14.19
N GLY A 137 -5.89 18.54 14.13
CA GLY A 137 -5.24 17.42 13.48
C GLY A 137 -6.10 16.87 12.33
N MET A 138 -5.60 15.85 11.63
CA MET A 138 -6.37 15.15 10.60
C MET A 138 -6.35 13.64 10.81
N ILE A 139 -7.37 12.94 10.34
CA ILE A 139 -7.56 11.52 10.64
C ILE A 139 -8.07 10.73 9.43
N GLY A 140 -7.72 9.46 9.41
CA GLY A 140 -8.25 8.43 8.51
C GLY A 140 -7.16 7.73 7.72
N ILE A 141 -7.58 6.71 6.97
CA ILE A 141 -6.70 5.82 6.22
C ILE A 141 -6.81 5.98 4.70
N SER A 142 -5.89 5.41 3.93
CA SER A 142 -5.96 5.42 2.46
C SER A 142 -6.02 6.85 1.88
N TRP A 143 -7.10 7.21 1.19
CA TRP A 143 -7.35 8.56 0.69
C TRP A 143 -7.39 9.59 1.82
N PHE A 144 -8.03 9.27 2.94
CA PHE A 144 -8.09 10.15 4.11
C PHE A 144 -6.67 10.44 4.60
N GLY A 145 -5.83 9.41 4.67
CA GLY A 145 -4.40 9.50 5.01
C GLY A 145 -3.63 10.39 4.04
N ARG A 146 -3.81 10.20 2.73
CA ARG A 146 -3.17 11.05 1.70
C ARG A 146 -3.58 12.52 1.83
N LYS A 147 -4.84 12.80 2.14
CA LYS A 147 -5.32 14.18 2.27
C LYS A 147 -4.71 14.91 3.46
N GLN A 148 -4.33 14.20 4.51
CA GLN A 148 -3.55 14.80 5.61
C GLN A 148 -2.21 15.36 5.12
N LEU A 149 -1.53 14.60 4.26
CA LEU A 149 -0.22 14.97 3.73
C LEU A 149 -0.35 16.11 2.72
N ILE A 150 -1.39 16.10 1.87
CA ILE A 150 -1.67 17.22 0.95
C ILE A 150 -1.97 18.51 1.73
N ALA A 151 -2.78 18.44 2.80
CA ALA A 151 -3.06 19.59 3.64
C ALA A 151 -1.79 20.11 4.33
N ALA A 152 -0.96 19.22 4.88
CA ALA A 152 0.26 19.63 5.59
C ALA A 152 1.26 20.37 4.69
N LYS A 153 1.31 20.06 3.38
CA LYS A 153 2.17 20.78 2.41
C LYS A 153 1.79 22.26 2.25
N THR A 154 0.53 22.63 2.49
CA THR A 154 0.06 24.02 2.37
C THR A 154 0.30 24.85 3.63
N LYS A 155 0.85 24.24 4.69
CA LYS A 155 1.21 24.86 5.98
C LYS A 155 0.09 25.69 6.64
N PRO A 156 -1.13 25.13 6.86
CA PRO A 156 -2.15 25.83 7.63
C PRO A 156 -1.67 26.09 9.06
N PRO A 157 -1.74 27.32 9.60
CA PRO A 157 -1.19 27.64 10.92
C PRO A 157 -1.87 26.90 12.07
N HIS A 158 -3.12 26.45 11.91
CA HIS A 158 -3.86 25.73 12.95
C HIS A 158 -3.71 24.20 12.87
N LEU A 159 -3.10 23.66 11.80
CA LEU A 159 -2.80 22.23 11.71
C LEU A 159 -1.54 21.91 12.52
N LYS A 160 -1.69 21.21 13.64
CA LYS A 160 -0.59 20.99 14.61
C LYS A 160 0.07 19.62 14.50
N ALA A 161 -0.64 18.60 14.03
CA ALA A 161 -0.07 17.26 13.83
C ALA A 161 -0.97 16.41 12.89
N ILE A 162 -0.38 15.41 12.23
CA ILE A 162 -1.12 14.46 11.39
C ILE A 162 -0.77 13.00 11.73
N PHE A 163 -1.73 12.11 11.47
CA PHE A 163 -1.62 10.66 11.65
C PHE A 163 -2.09 9.94 10.37
N PRO A 164 -1.31 10.01 9.27
CA PRO A 164 -1.69 9.37 8.01
C PRO A 164 -1.38 7.87 8.05
N TYR A 165 -2.42 7.02 8.08
CA TYR A 165 -2.26 5.57 8.06
C TYR A 165 -2.66 5.00 6.69
N ASP A 166 -1.89 4.05 6.15
CA ASP A 166 -1.95 3.59 4.76
C ASP A 166 -2.09 4.72 3.74
N PRO A 167 -1.30 5.81 3.80
CA PRO A 167 -1.51 6.93 2.89
C PRO A 167 -1.33 6.50 1.43
N GLN A 168 -2.33 6.77 0.59
CA GLN A 168 -2.19 6.60 -0.85
C GLN A 168 -1.07 7.52 -1.39
N TRP A 169 -0.21 7.04 -2.30
CA TRP A 169 0.81 7.88 -2.94
C TRP A 169 0.37 8.55 -4.25
N ILE A 170 1.25 9.44 -4.72
CA ILE A 170 1.15 10.54 -5.67
C ILE A 170 1.56 10.15 -7.11
N SER A 171 2.26 9.03 -7.33
CA SER A 171 2.91 8.71 -8.61
C SER A 171 2.49 7.35 -9.20
N PHE A 172 2.78 7.14 -10.49
CA PHE A 172 2.44 5.90 -11.19
C PHE A 172 3.15 4.69 -10.59
N ARG A 173 4.45 4.79 -10.25
CA ARG A 173 5.20 3.64 -9.72
C ARG A 173 4.66 3.10 -8.41
N ASP A 174 4.19 3.98 -7.53
CA ASP A 174 3.68 3.54 -6.24
C ASP A 174 2.27 2.99 -6.38
N MET A 175 1.48 3.49 -7.34
CA MET A 175 0.20 2.87 -7.66
C MET A 175 0.39 1.52 -8.36
N TYR A 176 1.35 1.39 -9.26
CA TYR A 176 1.60 0.20 -10.07
C TYR A 176 3.08 -0.19 -9.99
N PRO A 177 3.53 -0.81 -8.88
CA PRO A 177 4.90 -1.26 -8.72
C PRO A 177 5.37 -2.09 -9.92
N GLY A 178 6.55 -1.75 -10.45
CA GLY A 178 7.10 -2.40 -11.64
C GLY A 178 6.36 -2.14 -12.96
N GLY A 179 5.40 -1.22 -12.99
CA GLY A 179 4.61 -0.88 -14.18
C GLY A 179 3.57 -1.92 -14.56
N VAL A 180 3.11 -2.74 -13.60
CA VAL A 180 2.06 -3.76 -13.85
C VAL A 180 0.71 -3.24 -13.37
N ILE A 181 -0.25 -3.07 -14.29
CA ILE A 181 -1.59 -2.55 -13.96
C ILE A 181 -2.42 -3.59 -13.23
N HIS A 182 -3.09 -3.18 -12.15
CA HIS A 182 -3.96 -4.04 -11.35
C HIS A 182 -5.38 -3.50 -11.15
N ALA A 183 -6.28 -4.40 -10.78
CA ALA A 183 -7.72 -4.14 -10.69
C ALA A 183 -8.19 -3.28 -9.49
N MET A 184 -7.33 -2.94 -8.52
CA MET A 184 -7.76 -2.21 -7.30
C MET A 184 -8.54 -0.93 -7.61
N VAL A 185 -7.98 -0.05 -8.45
CA VAL A 185 -8.62 1.23 -8.79
C VAL A 185 -9.94 0.98 -9.54
N PHE A 186 -10.00 -0.07 -10.36
CA PHE A 186 -11.25 -0.50 -11.01
C PHE A 186 -12.31 -0.94 -9.99
N HIS A 187 -11.95 -1.72 -8.99
CA HIS A 187 -12.90 -2.17 -7.96
C HIS A 187 -13.42 -1.03 -7.08
N LEU A 188 -12.58 -0.01 -6.82
CA LEU A 188 -12.98 1.21 -6.11
C LEU A 188 -14.03 2.05 -6.87
N MET A 189 -14.15 1.88 -8.19
CA MET A 189 -15.14 2.61 -9.00
C MET A 189 -16.59 2.35 -8.57
N LYS A 190 -16.87 1.24 -7.88
CA LYS A 190 -18.20 0.91 -7.35
C LYS A 190 -18.71 1.94 -6.33
N PHE A 191 -17.79 2.70 -5.73
CA PHE A 191 -18.09 3.77 -4.78
C PHE A 191 -18.04 5.17 -5.42
N SER A 192 -17.80 5.25 -6.73
CA SER A 192 -17.75 6.50 -7.49
C SER A 192 -19.08 6.79 -8.20
N ALA A 193 -19.41 8.07 -8.34
CA ALA A 193 -20.51 8.49 -9.21
C ALA A 193 -20.04 8.51 -10.68
N GLU A 194 -20.96 8.24 -11.61
CA GLU A 194 -20.71 8.46 -13.04
C GLU A 194 -20.75 9.96 -13.34
N ILE A 195 -19.78 10.45 -14.12
CA ILE A 195 -19.77 11.83 -14.61
C ILE A 195 -20.83 11.93 -15.73
N PRO A 196 -21.85 12.79 -15.59
CA PRO A 196 -22.85 12.98 -16.64
C PRO A 196 -22.26 13.73 -17.83
N GLY A 197 -22.64 13.33 -19.05
CA GLY A 197 -22.22 13.98 -20.29
C GLY A 197 -21.00 13.33 -20.97
N GLU A 198 -20.47 14.02 -21.98
CA GLU A 198 -19.30 13.59 -22.75
C GLU A 198 -18.01 14.07 -22.07
N VAL A 199 -17.07 13.15 -21.86
CA VAL A 199 -15.71 13.49 -21.41
C VAL A 199 -14.90 13.88 -22.64
N LYS A 200 -14.49 15.15 -22.72
CA LYS A 200 -13.63 15.65 -23.79
C LYS A 200 -12.17 15.35 -23.46
N LEU A 201 -11.55 14.54 -24.30
CA LEU A 201 -10.11 14.25 -24.24
C LEU A 201 -9.34 15.32 -25.00
N THR A 202 -8.12 15.62 -24.53
CA THR A 202 -7.14 16.40 -25.29
C THR A 202 -6.67 15.60 -26.52
N PRO A 203 -6.06 16.25 -27.55
CA PRO A 203 -5.52 15.53 -28.71
C PRO A 203 -4.52 14.42 -28.34
N GLU A 204 -3.70 14.65 -27.32
CA GLU A 204 -2.75 13.66 -26.80
C GLU A 204 -3.48 12.49 -26.13
N GLU A 205 -4.46 12.78 -25.26
CA GLU A 205 -5.28 11.75 -24.62
C GLU A 205 -6.10 10.94 -25.63
N GLU A 206 -6.52 11.52 -26.77
CA GLU A 206 -7.18 10.79 -27.86
C GLU A 206 -6.23 9.79 -28.54
N GLU A 207 -4.95 10.13 -28.71
CA GLU A 207 -3.95 9.21 -29.25
C GLU A 207 -3.64 8.08 -28.27
N GLN A 208 -3.41 8.43 -27.01
CA GLN A 208 -3.22 7.49 -25.90
C GLN A 208 -4.42 6.55 -25.72
N TRP A 209 -5.64 7.09 -25.84
CA TRP A 209 -6.86 6.30 -25.82
C TRP A 209 -6.91 5.32 -26.99
N LYS A 210 -6.55 5.72 -28.22
CA LYS A 210 -6.51 4.80 -29.36
C LYS A 210 -5.49 3.67 -29.16
N GLU A 211 -4.33 3.97 -28.60
CA GLU A 211 -3.31 2.96 -28.25
C GLU A 211 -3.89 1.96 -27.23
N ALA A 212 -4.40 2.44 -26.10
CA ALA A 212 -5.01 1.61 -25.07
C ALA A 212 -6.23 0.82 -25.58
N TYR A 213 -7.09 1.44 -26.38
CA TYR A 213 -8.28 0.82 -26.94
C TYR A 213 -7.93 -0.35 -27.88
N ASN A 214 -6.75 -0.33 -28.50
CA ASN A 214 -6.26 -1.41 -29.36
C ASN A 214 -5.35 -2.42 -28.64
N ASN A 215 -5.05 -2.20 -27.36
CA ASN A 215 -4.27 -3.14 -26.57
C ASN A 215 -5.05 -4.46 -26.36
N PRO A 216 -4.55 -5.61 -26.84
CA PRO A 216 -5.26 -6.88 -26.76
C PRO A 216 -5.37 -7.40 -25.31
N ASP A 217 -4.41 -7.07 -24.44
CA ASP A 217 -4.44 -7.43 -23.02
C ASP A 217 -5.61 -6.73 -22.32
N TYR A 218 -5.89 -5.46 -22.65
CA TYR A 218 -7.06 -4.74 -22.10
C TYR A 218 -8.37 -5.31 -22.62
N ARG A 219 -8.45 -5.65 -23.92
CA ARG A 219 -9.67 -6.20 -24.56
C ARG A 219 -10.10 -7.54 -23.97
N MET A 220 -9.16 -8.35 -23.49
CA MET A 220 -9.46 -9.62 -22.82
C MET A 220 -10.28 -9.42 -21.52
N HIS A 221 -10.13 -8.28 -20.86
CA HIS A 221 -10.84 -7.94 -19.62
C HIS A 221 -12.06 -7.04 -19.89
N SER A 222 -13.15 -7.61 -20.40
CA SER A 222 -14.33 -6.86 -20.88
C SER A 222 -14.89 -5.80 -19.91
N ALA A 223 -14.96 -6.11 -18.61
CA ALA A 223 -15.45 -5.17 -17.59
C ALA A 223 -14.53 -3.95 -17.40
N MET A 224 -13.21 -4.16 -17.44
CA MET A 224 -12.21 -3.09 -17.40
C MET A 224 -12.14 -2.33 -18.73
N PHE A 225 -12.26 -3.05 -19.85
CA PHE A 225 -12.28 -2.46 -21.19
C PHE A 225 -13.45 -1.49 -21.38
N ASN A 226 -14.60 -1.76 -20.75
CA ASN A 226 -15.75 -0.84 -20.77
C ASN A 226 -15.41 0.55 -20.18
N VAL A 227 -14.37 0.68 -19.35
CA VAL A 227 -13.88 1.98 -18.87
C VAL A 227 -13.27 2.81 -20.00
N LEU A 228 -12.54 2.17 -20.92
CA LEU A 228 -11.99 2.80 -22.13
C LEU A 228 -13.08 3.14 -23.13
N GLU A 229 -14.02 2.23 -23.37
CA GLU A 229 -15.17 2.47 -24.26
C GLU A 229 -15.99 3.69 -23.82
N ARG A 230 -16.19 3.83 -22.51
CA ARG A 230 -16.92 4.97 -21.94
C ARG A 230 -16.06 6.22 -21.71
N LYS A 231 -14.82 6.24 -22.21
CA LYS A 231 -13.86 7.34 -22.04
C LYS A 231 -13.75 7.85 -20.59
N GLY A 232 -13.79 6.94 -19.62
CA GLY A 232 -13.65 7.27 -18.19
C GLY A 232 -14.84 7.95 -17.52
N ARG A 233 -16.03 8.01 -18.15
CA ARG A 233 -17.26 8.53 -17.51
C ARG A 233 -17.54 7.90 -16.15
N LEU A 234 -17.30 6.60 -16.03
CA LEU A 234 -17.19 5.90 -14.75
C LEU A 234 -15.72 5.56 -14.54
N GLY A 235 -15.17 5.93 -13.39
CA GLY A 235 -13.78 5.59 -13.03
C GLY A 235 -12.70 6.35 -13.80
N GLY A 236 -12.87 7.67 -13.95
CA GLY A 236 -11.92 8.53 -14.66
C GLY A 236 -10.47 8.37 -14.20
N LEU A 237 -10.21 8.06 -12.93
CA LEU A 237 -8.86 7.78 -12.44
C LEU A 237 -8.26 6.50 -13.06
N PHE A 238 -9.02 5.41 -13.13
CA PHE A 238 -8.55 4.18 -13.76
C PHE A 238 -8.38 4.37 -15.28
N PHE A 239 -9.30 5.08 -15.92
CA PHE A 239 -9.19 5.46 -17.33
C PHE A 239 -7.86 6.16 -17.64
N LYS A 240 -7.51 7.20 -16.86
CA LYS A 240 -6.23 7.94 -17.02
C LYS A 240 -5.02 7.01 -16.91
N HIS A 241 -5.04 6.07 -15.96
CA HIS A 241 -3.97 5.08 -15.80
C HIS A 241 -3.91 4.05 -16.95
N LEU A 242 -5.02 3.74 -17.62
CA LEU A 242 -5.02 2.82 -18.76
C LEU A 242 -4.46 3.46 -20.02
N ILE A 243 -4.80 4.72 -20.29
CA ILE A 243 -4.34 5.44 -21.50
C ILE A 243 -2.90 5.95 -21.36
N ASN A 244 -2.47 6.26 -20.14
CA ASN A 244 -1.10 6.71 -19.86
C ASN A 244 -0.48 5.92 -18.68
N PRO A 245 -0.14 4.64 -18.89
CA PRO A 245 0.40 3.77 -17.85
C PRO A 245 1.89 4.00 -17.63
N TYR A 246 2.29 5.24 -17.36
CA TYR A 246 3.68 5.64 -17.23
C TYR A 246 3.88 6.63 -16.09
N GLU A 247 5.10 6.65 -15.55
CA GLU A 247 5.54 7.73 -14.67
C GLU A 247 5.68 9.03 -15.47
N LEU A 248 5.13 10.13 -14.93
CA LEU A 248 5.03 11.42 -15.64
C LEU A 248 6.34 12.21 -15.64
N GLY A 249 7.37 11.73 -14.93
CA GLY A 249 8.68 12.40 -14.86
C GLY A 249 8.73 13.61 -13.92
N ASN A 250 7.70 13.85 -13.12
CA ASN A 250 7.62 14.92 -12.13
C ASN A 250 7.99 14.47 -10.70
N GLU A 251 8.65 13.32 -10.56
CA GLU A 251 8.96 12.70 -9.28
C GLU A 251 9.78 13.64 -8.37
N GLU A 252 10.80 14.30 -8.92
CA GLU A 252 11.68 15.21 -8.16
C GLU A 252 10.92 16.45 -7.64
N GLU A 253 9.98 16.98 -8.44
CA GLU A 253 9.10 18.07 -8.03
C GLU A 253 8.17 17.63 -6.89
N LEU A 254 7.51 16.48 -7.04
CA LEU A 254 6.62 15.92 -6.02
C LEU A 254 7.35 15.65 -4.71
N GLU A 255 8.57 15.13 -4.78
CA GLU A 255 9.43 14.89 -3.62
C GLU A 255 9.86 16.18 -2.93
N GLU A 256 10.16 17.23 -3.69
CA GLU A 256 10.49 18.55 -3.13
C GLU A 256 9.28 19.17 -2.42
N GLU A 257 8.09 19.05 -2.99
CA GLU A 257 6.86 19.54 -2.35
C GLU A 257 6.63 18.90 -0.97
N ILE A 258 6.99 17.63 -0.79
CA ILE A 258 6.80 16.90 0.47
C ILE A 258 7.67 17.46 1.60
N LYS A 259 8.82 18.05 1.27
CA LYS A 259 9.67 18.73 2.25
C LYS A 259 8.99 19.96 2.85
N ASN A 260 7.90 20.45 2.29
CA ASN A 260 7.12 21.53 2.91
C ASN A 260 6.40 21.10 4.20
N ILE A 261 6.26 19.80 4.46
CA ILE A 261 5.65 19.32 5.70
C ILE A 261 6.57 19.61 6.88
N ASN A 262 6.17 20.55 7.73
CA ASN A 262 6.95 21.08 8.86
C ASN A 262 6.22 20.94 10.22
N ILE A 263 5.25 20.03 10.29
CA ILE A 263 4.50 19.68 11.50
C ILE A 263 4.83 18.25 11.92
N PRO A 264 4.60 17.86 13.18
CA PRO A 264 4.68 16.48 13.62
C PRO A 264 3.88 15.51 12.73
N VAL A 265 4.50 14.38 12.35
CA VAL A 265 3.89 13.33 11.53
C VAL A 265 4.05 11.96 12.19
N TYR A 266 2.95 11.25 12.41
CA TYR A 266 2.99 9.83 12.76
C TYR A 266 2.28 9.01 11.69
N MET A 267 3.06 8.50 10.74
CA MET A 267 2.52 7.68 9.66
C MET A 267 2.50 6.19 10.01
N GLY A 268 1.70 5.42 9.29
CA GLY A 268 1.75 3.97 9.43
C GLY A 268 1.19 3.22 8.24
N THR A 269 1.46 1.92 8.22
CA THR A 269 0.89 0.96 7.28
C THR A 269 0.94 -0.44 7.90
N GLY A 270 0.28 -1.43 7.32
CA GLY A 270 0.38 -2.83 7.75
C GLY A 270 1.08 -3.69 6.70
N TRP A 271 1.66 -4.82 7.11
CA TRP A 271 2.28 -5.74 6.16
C TRP A 271 1.29 -6.33 5.17
N TYR A 272 -0.01 -6.38 5.48
CA TYR A 272 -1.03 -6.72 4.49
C TYR A 272 -1.01 -5.79 3.27
N ALA A 273 -0.49 -4.57 3.39
CA ALA A 273 -0.70 -3.52 2.41
C ALA A 273 -0.02 -3.78 1.05
N TYR A 274 0.89 -4.76 0.96
CA TYR A 274 1.39 -5.21 -0.35
C TYR A 274 0.26 -5.78 -1.23
N THR A 275 -0.84 -6.29 -0.67
CA THR A 275 -1.97 -6.83 -1.47
C THR A 275 -2.76 -5.72 -2.18
N TYR A 276 -2.80 -4.52 -1.59
CA TYR A 276 -3.26 -3.28 -2.23
C TYR A 276 -2.25 -2.66 -3.19
N LYS A 277 -0.99 -3.11 -3.12
CA LYS A 277 0.15 -2.73 -3.95
C LYS A 277 0.61 -1.28 -3.83
N CYS A 278 -0.22 -0.36 -3.33
CA CYS A 278 0.12 1.06 -3.27
C CYS A 278 0.50 1.63 -1.90
N HIS A 279 -0.19 1.26 -0.82
CA HIS A 279 -0.03 1.90 0.48
C HIS A 279 1.35 1.64 1.11
N LEU A 280 1.87 0.42 0.97
CA LEU A 280 3.14 0.03 1.59
C LEU A 280 4.32 0.81 1.01
N PHE A 281 4.46 0.85 -0.32
CA PHE A 281 5.51 1.61 -1.01
C PHE A 281 5.37 3.11 -0.74
N GLY A 282 4.14 3.64 -0.81
CA GLY A 282 3.84 5.03 -0.51
C GLY A 282 4.25 5.44 0.90
N ASN A 283 3.96 4.62 1.92
CA ASN A 283 4.36 4.89 3.29
C ASN A 283 5.88 5.03 3.44
N PHE A 284 6.66 4.09 2.88
CA PHE A 284 8.13 4.17 2.93
C PHE A 284 8.68 5.37 2.17
N ARG A 285 8.06 5.78 1.07
CA ARG A 285 8.44 7.01 0.39
C ARG A 285 8.17 8.27 1.21
N TYR A 286 7.03 8.37 1.90
CA TYR A 286 6.73 9.54 2.76
C TYR A 286 7.74 9.58 3.90
N TRP A 287 8.04 8.41 4.47
CA TRP A 287 9.06 8.27 5.48
C TRP A 287 10.41 8.80 4.99
N GLU A 288 10.85 8.48 3.79
CA GLU A 288 12.14 8.97 3.28
C GLU A 288 12.15 10.46 2.96
N LYS A 289 11.06 10.98 2.39
CA LYS A 289 11.04 12.33 1.80
C LYS A 289 10.57 13.42 2.76
N ILE A 290 9.86 13.08 3.84
CA ILE A 290 9.50 14.05 4.90
C ILE A 290 10.72 14.29 5.80
N THR A 291 11.54 15.28 5.44
CA THR A 291 12.77 15.61 6.18
C THR A 291 12.61 16.77 7.15
N ASN A 292 11.65 17.67 6.92
CA ASN A 292 11.50 18.92 7.67
C ASN A 292 10.49 18.84 8.82
N ALA A 293 9.81 17.70 9.00
CA ALA A 293 8.93 17.51 10.14
C ALA A 293 9.75 17.54 11.45
N PRO A 294 9.37 18.38 12.43
CA PRO A 294 10.11 18.50 13.70
C PRO A 294 10.11 17.19 14.50
N PHE A 295 9.10 16.36 14.29
CA PHE A 295 9.03 15.03 14.87
C PHE A 295 8.33 14.08 13.91
N LYS A 296 8.90 12.89 13.69
CA LYS A 296 8.37 11.90 12.74
C LYS A 296 8.48 10.49 13.29
N LYS A 297 7.35 9.77 13.33
CA LYS A 297 7.24 8.36 13.70
C LYS A 297 6.61 7.52 12.58
N MET A 298 6.89 6.22 12.59
CA MET A 298 6.34 5.23 11.66
C MET A 298 5.87 3.95 12.38
N LEU A 299 4.64 3.54 12.11
CA LEU A 299 4.03 2.30 12.62
C LEU A 299 3.88 1.28 11.48
N LEU A 300 4.58 0.15 11.56
CA LEU A 300 4.47 -0.97 10.62
C LEU A 300 3.75 -2.12 11.31
N SER A 301 2.45 -2.29 11.02
CA SER A 301 1.57 -3.24 11.70
C SER A 301 1.53 -4.62 11.02
N GLY A 302 0.79 -5.55 11.62
CA GLY A 302 0.79 -6.96 11.22
C GLY A 302 0.17 -7.28 9.85
N PRO A 303 0.13 -8.57 9.50
CA PRO A 303 -0.32 -9.07 8.18
C PRO A 303 -1.84 -9.11 8.00
N ALA A 304 -2.62 -8.81 9.05
CA ALA A 304 -4.07 -8.85 8.96
C ALA A 304 -4.59 -7.50 8.47
N HIS A 305 -5.37 -7.52 7.39
CA HIS A 305 -6.13 -6.36 6.96
C HIS A 305 -6.96 -5.79 8.11
N LEU A 306 -7.00 -4.46 8.21
CA LEU A 306 -7.73 -3.79 9.28
C LEU A 306 -9.24 -4.01 9.14
N PRO A 307 -9.96 -4.12 10.26
CA PRO A 307 -11.41 -4.13 10.26
C PRO A 307 -11.97 -2.83 9.68
N ARG A 308 -13.24 -2.90 9.30
CA ARG A 308 -14.04 -1.72 8.98
C ARG A 308 -15.35 -1.75 9.78
N PRO A 309 -15.80 -0.60 10.32
CA PRO A 309 -15.17 0.72 10.31
C PRO A 309 -13.77 0.78 10.94
N TRP A 310 -12.93 1.71 10.48
CA TRP A 310 -11.56 1.80 10.98
C TRP A 310 -11.52 2.24 12.44
N ILE A 311 -11.16 1.30 13.32
CA ILE A 311 -10.98 1.55 14.76
C ILE A 311 -9.60 1.16 15.29
N CYS A 312 -8.81 0.46 14.47
CA CYS A 312 -7.51 0.00 14.87
C CYS A 312 -6.55 1.16 15.09
N PHE A 313 -5.70 1.01 16.12
CA PHE A 313 -4.70 2.01 16.52
C PHE A 313 -5.28 3.33 17.05
N HIS A 314 -6.59 3.42 17.35
CA HIS A 314 -7.15 4.60 18.02
C HIS A 314 -6.48 4.93 19.36
N ASP A 315 -6.03 3.92 20.12
CA ASP A 315 -5.23 4.15 21.33
C ASP A 315 -3.90 4.86 21.01
N GLU A 316 -3.22 4.46 19.94
CA GLU A 316 -1.95 5.07 19.50
C GLU A 316 -2.18 6.48 18.92
N LEU A 317 -3.26 6.64 18.14
CA LEU A 317 -3.72 7.92 17.62
C LEU A 317 -4.08 8.90 18.75
N LEU A 318 -4.75 8.41 19.80
CA LEU A 318 -5.09 9.21 20.97
C LEU A 318 -3.83 9.67 21.69
N ARG A 319 -2.84 8.78 21.90
CA ARG A 319 -1.54 9.16 22.50
C ARG A 319 -0.85 10.27 21.71
N TRP A 320 -0.97 10.24 20.39
CA TRP A 320 -0.39 11.24 19.49
C TRP A 320 -1.11 12.58 19.60
N TYR A 321 -2.43 12.60 19.51
CA TYR A 321 -3.19 13.84 19.56
C TYR A 321 -3.35 14.43 20.95
N ASP A 322 -3.37 13.63 22.01
CA ASP A 322 -3.36 14.14 23.38
C ASP A 322 -2.05 14.91 23.63
N HIS A 323 -0.94 14.44 23.06
CA HIS A 323 0.33 15.14 23.15
C HIS A 323 0.35 16.45 22.36
N TRP A 324 0.08 16.40 21.06
CA TRP A 324 0.25 17.57 20.19
C TRP A 324 -0.90 18.58 20.25
N LEU A 325 -2.13 18.15 20.55
CA LEU A 325 -3.30 19.04 20.55
C LEU A 325 -3.76 19.44 21.95
N LYS A 326 -3.42 18.66 22.99
CA LYS A 326 -3.82 18.94 24.38
C LYS A 326 -2.65 19.17 25.33
N GLY A 327 -1.40 19.01 24.87
CA GLY A 327 -0.21 19.20 25.70
C GLY A 327 -0.02 18.13 26.78
N ILE A 328 -0.67 16.97 26.66
CA ILE A 328 -0.55 15.88 27.63
C ILE A 328 0.76 15.11 27.39
N ASP A 329 1.55 14.91 28.45
CA ASP A 329 2.72 14.03 28.38
C ASP A 329 2.30 12.54 28.32
N THR A 330 2.21 12.01 27.10
CA THR A 330 1.88 10.61 26.81
C THR A 330 3.13 9.71 26.67
N GLY A 331 4.33 10.28 26.79
CA GLY A 331 5.62 9.62 26.55
C GLY A 331 5.87 9.22 25.09
N ILE A 332 5.02 9.61 24.13
CA ILE A 332 5.13 9.18 22.72
C ILE A 332 6.41 9.70 22.03
N THR A 333 6.95 10.83 22.52
CA THR A 333 8.19 11.45 22.05
C THR A 333 9.46 10.73 22.54
N GLU A 334 9.35 9.98 23.64
CA GLU A 334 10.49 9.26 24.26
C GLU A 334 10.70 7.87 23.66
N GLU A 335 9.72 7.36 22.92
CA GLU A 335 9.78 6.07 22.25
C GLU A 335 10.56 6.15 20.93
N PRO A 336 11.26 5.07 20.52
CA PRO A 336 11.91 5.01 19.21
C PRO A 336 10.96 5.37 18.07
N ARG A 337 11.51 5.94 17.00
CA ARG A 337 10.71 6.54 15.93
C ARG A 337 9.91 5.51 15.13
N ILE A 338 10.37 4.27 15.06
CA ILE A 338 9.77 3.22 14.25
C ILE A 338 9.34 2.07 15.14
N LYS A 339 8.07 1.66 15.00
CA LYS A 339 7.48 0.51 15.68
C LYS A 339 7.08 -0.53 14.64
N ILE A 340 7.67 -1.72 14.71
CA ILE A 340 7.65 -2.74 13.65
C ILE A 340 7.04 -4.03 14.20
N TRP A 341 6.01 -4.56 13.57
CA TRP A 341 5.50 -5.91 13.88
C TRP A 341 6.34 -6.96 13.14
N VAL A 342 7.11 -7.77 13.86
CA VAL A 342 7.86 -8.86 13.23
C VAL A 342 6.95 -10.07 13.07
N MET A 343 6.54 -10.38 11.84
CA MET A 343 5.70 -11.56 11.53
C MET A 343 6.46 -12.86 11.82
N GLY A 344 5.74 -13.95 12.07
CA GLY A 344 6.37 -15.24 12.45
C GLY A 344 6.79 -15.27 13.93
N ALA A 345 7.50 -14.23 14.39
CA ALA A 345 7.78 -13.98 15.81
C ALA A 345 6.55 -13.43 16.56
N ASN A 346 5.66 -12.73 15.85
CA ASN A 346 4.46 -12.09 16.37
C ASN A 346 4.73 -11.16 17.56
N ARG A 347 5.74 -10.29 17.41
CA ARG A 347 6.19 -9.35 18.45
C ARG A 347 6.50 -7.98 17.87
N TRP A 348 6.36 -6.95 18.70
CA TRP A 348 6.81 -5.61 18.36
C TRP A 348 8.33 -5.48 18.52
N ARG A 349 8.96 -4.85 17.53
CA ARG A 349 10.33 -4.37 17.51
C ARG A 349 10.32 -2.84 17.41
N TYR A 350 11.37 -2.20 17.89
CA TYR A 350 11.55 -0.76 17.86
C TYR A 350 12.89 -0.40 17.23
N SER A 351 12.93 0.69 16.46
CA SER A 351 14.13 1.20 15.77
C SER A 351 14.01 2.70 15.53
N ASP A 352 15.13 3.38 15.28
CA ASP A 352 15.15 4.75 14.78
C ASP A 352 15.47 4.84 13.28
N ASP A 353 15.86 3.71 12.67
CA ASP A 353 16.33 3.62 11.30
C ASP A 353 15.51 2.60 10.49
N TRP A 354 15.26 2.95 9.23
CA TRP A 354 14.74 2.05 8.21
C TRP A 354 15.50 2.28 6.90
N PRO A 355 16.07 1.24 6.25
CA PRO A 355 16.22 -0.13 6.76
C PRO A 355 16.98 -0.20 8.10
N LEU A 356 16.91 -1.34 8.80
CA LEU A 356 17.59 -1.51 10.09
C LEU A 356 19.11 -1.38 9.91
N LYS A 357 19.81 -0.71 10.84
CA LYS A 357 21.27 -0.48 10.73
C LYS A 357 22.09 -1.76 10.69
N GLU A 358 21.61 -2.79 11.36
CA GLU A 358 22.20 -4.11 11.49
C GLU A 358 21.90 -5.04 10.28
N THR A 359 21.21 -4.54 9.25
CA THR A 359 20.88 -5.32 8.05
C THR A 359 22.12 -5.87 7.35
N GLN A 360 22.14 -7.18 7.12
CA GLN A 360 23.13 -7.89 6.32
C GLN A 360 22.51 -8.35 5.00
N TRP A 361 22.90 -7.70 3.91
CA TRP A 361 22.43 -8.03 2.56
C TRP A 361 22.98 -9.39 2.11
N THR A 362 22.10 -10.39 2.10
CA THR A 362 22.47 -11.79 1.86
C THR A 362 21.84 -12.30 0.58
N LYS A 363 22.60 -13.04 -0.24
CA LYS A 363 22.10 -13.63 -1.49
C LYS A 363 21.69 -15.08 -1.26
N LEU A 364 20.51 -15.46 -1.74
CA LEU A 364 20.11 -16.85 -1.95
C LEU A 364 20.01 -17.09 -3.45
N TYR A 365 20.81 -18.01 -3.98
CA TYR A 365 20.84 -18.33 -5.39
C TYR A 365 19.75 -19.34 -5.75
N LEU A 366 19.08 -19.14 -6.87
CA LEU A 366 18.19 -20.14 -7.47
C LEU A 366 19.04 -21.30 -7.98
N ASP A 367 18.58 -22.53 -7.79
CA ASP A 367 19.32 -23.73 -8.18
C ASP A 367 18.37 -24.83 -8.68
N SER A 368 18.96 -25.83 -9.35
CA SER A 368 18.25 -27.01 -9.87
C SER A 368 17.46 -27.72 -8.79
N TRP A 369 16.39 -28.40 -9.24
CA TRP A 369 15.48 -29.19 -8.40
C TRP A 369 14.69 -28.35 -7.40
N GLU A 370 14.23 -27.16 -7.83
CA GLU A 370 13.37 -26.29 -7.02
C GLU A 370 14.06 -25.81 -5.72
N ARG A 371 15.38 -25.58 -5.76
CA ARG A 371 16.18 -25.23 -4.58
C ARG A 371 16.59 -23.76 -4.54
N LEU A 372 16.77 -23.27 -3.33
CA LEU A 372 17.52 -22.06 -2.99
C LEU A 372 18.77 -22.46 -2.20
N ARG A 373 19.93 -21.94 -2.58
CA ARG A 373 21.22 -22.21 -1.91
C ARG A 373 21.87 -20.92 -1.43
N TRP A 374 22.65 -21.03 -0.36
CA TRP A 374 23.37 -19.90 0.26
C TRP A 374 24.70 -19.64 -0.45
N GLU A 375 25.34 -20.69 -0.93
CA GLU A 375 26.64 -20.62 -1.57
C GLU A 375 26.52 -20.21 -3.04
N PRO A 376 27.42 -19.34 -3.56
CA PRO A 376 27.46 -19.04 -4.98
C PRO A 376 27.89 -20.25 -5.82
N PHE A 377 27.63 -20.19 -7.13
CA PHE A 377 28.14 -21.17 -8.08
C PHE A 377 29.68 -21.18 -8.11
N ILE A 378 30.28 -22.37 -8.08
CA ILE A 378 31.73 -22.55 -8.10
C ILE A 378 32.19 -22.79 -9.55
N PRO A 379 33.16 -22.02 -10.08
CA PRO A 379 33.58 -22.09 -11.48
C PRO A 379 34.04 -23.46 -12.02
N SER A 380 34.46 -24.36 -11.14
CA SER A 380 34.93 -25.70 -11.48
C SER A 380 33.93 -26.82 -11.15
N SER A 381 32.76 -26.47 -10.59
CA SER A 381 31.71 -27.44 -10.24
C SER A 381 30.81 -27.73 -11.44
N ARG A 382 30.12 -28.88 -11.42
CA ARG A 382 29.03 -29.16 -12.38
C ARG A 382 27.72 -28.44 -12.01
N ASP A 383 27.71 -27.68 -10.92
CA ASP A 383 26.53 -26.99 -10.40
C ASP A 383 26.05 -25.94 -11.42
N GLY A 384 24.75 -25.93 -11.69
CA GLY A 384 24.14 -24.96 -12.58
C GLY A 384 24.46 -25.15 -14.06
N ILE A 385 24.97 -26.29 -14.53
CA ILE A 385 25.11 -26.55 -15.99
C ILE A 385 23.78 -27.03 -16.60
N ASP A 386 22.75 -27.24 -15.79
CA ASP A 386 21.46 -27.76 -16.22
C ASP A 386 20.70 -26.79 -17.15
N ALA A 387 19.78 -27.35 -17.93
CA ALA A 387 18.83 -26.59 -18.72
C ALA A 387 18.01 -25.62 -17.82
N PRO A 388 17.57 -24.46 -18.36
CA PRO A 388 16.75 -23.53 -17.58
C PRO A 388 15.42 -24.17 -17.19
N ASP A 389 14.89 -23.78 -16.03
CA ASP A 389 13.53 -24.15 -15.64
C ASP A 389 12.52 -23.38 -16.48
N CYS A 390 11.41 -24.02 -16.86
CA CYS A 390 10.44 -23.41 -17.75
C CYS A 390 9.01 -23.52 -17.24
N PHE A 391 8.20 -22.53 -17.62
CA PHE A 391 6.75 -22.59 -17.50
C PHE A 391 6.14 -21.85 -18.68
N ALA A 392 4.86 -22.09 -18.97
CA ALA A 392 4.13 -21.37 -19.99
C ALA A 392 2.85 -20.80 -19.41
N GLN A 393 2.61 -19.52 -19.64
CA GLN A 393 1.40 -18.87 -19.22
C GLN A 393 0.50 -18.61 -20.42
N MET A 394 -0.63 -19.33 -20.48
CA MET A 394 -1.67 -19.15 -21.50
C MET A 394 -2.68 -18.09 -21.04
N PRO A 395 -3.36 -17.38 -21.98
CA PRO A 395 -4.36 -16.39 -21.63
C PRO A 395 -5.58 -17.01 -20.94
N LEU A 396 -6.30 -16.21 -20.17
CA LEU A 396 -7.47 -16.65 -19.37
C LEU A 396 -8.63 -17.15 -20.22
N THR A 397 -8.63 -16.84 -21.51
CA THR A 397 -9.59 -17.37 -22.49
C THR A 397 -9.34 -18.83 -22.84
N GLN A 398 -8.18 -19.39 -22.46
CA GLN A 398 -7.74 -20.74 -22.83
C GLN A 398 -7.40 -21.63 -21.63
N THR A 399 -7.09 -21.06 -20.47
CA THR A 399 -6.68 -21.81 -19.28
C THR A 399 -7.39 -21.38 -18.02
N ARG A 400 -7.51 -22.32 -17.08
CA ARG A 400 -7.82 -22.05 -15.66
C ARG A 400 -6.61 -22.22 -14.76
N THR A 401 -5.46 -22.60 -15.32
CA THR A 401 -4.24 -22.90 -14.57
C THR A 401 -3.28 -21.73 -14.66
N VAL A 402 -2.90 -21.21 -13.50
CA VAL A 402 -1.76 -20.30 -13.34
C VAL A 402 -0.54 -21.16 -13.06
N GLN A 403 0.42 -21.18 -13.99
CA GLN A 403 1.66 -21.91 -13.80
C GLN A 403 2.66 -21.07 -13.01
N LYS A 404 3.56 -21.74 -12.29
CA LYS A 404 4.59 -21.08 -11.49
C LYS A 404 5.79 -22.00 -11.35
N LEU A 405 6.97 -21.40 -11.22
CA LEU A 405 8.16 -22.08 -10.70
C LEU A 405 8.25 -21.83 -9.20
N ARG A 406 8.76 -22.80 -8.46
CA ARG A 406 8.93 -22.74 -7.01
C ARG A 406 10.36 -23.12 -6.65
N TYR A 407 10.97 -22.33 -5.76
CA TYR A 407 12.32 -22.57 -5.24
C TYR A 407 12.30 -22.44 -3.72
N MET A 408 12.92 -23.38 -3.00
CA MET A 408 12.91 -23.40 -1.54
C MET A 408 14.28 -23.70 -0.96
N THR A 409 14.58 -23.12 0.19
CA THR A 409 15.71 -23.57 1.02
C THR A 409 15.45 -24.98 1.54
N ASP A 410 16.50 -25.65 2.01
CA ASP A 410 16.37 -26.70 3.02
C ASP A 410 15.67 -26.16 4.29
N PRO A 411 15.13 -27.05 5.15
CA PRO A 411 14.60 -26.61 6.44
C PRO A 411 15.68 -25.80 7.17
N LEU A 412 15.31 -24.62 7.64
CA LEU A 412 16.25 -23.69 8.25
C LEU A 412 16.82 -24.32 9.53
N PRO A 413 18.15 -24.30 9.72
CA PRO A 413 18.76 -24.89 10.91
C PRO A 413 18.48 -24.06 12.18
N GLU A 414 18.10 -22.79 12.02
CA GLU A 414 17.77 -21.86 13.08
C GLU A 414 16.77 -20.79 12.62
N ASP A 415 16.25 -20.01 13.56
CA ASP A 415 15.36 -18.88 13.26
C ASP A 415 16.12 -17.78 12.49
N ILE A 416 15.58 -17.33 11.36
CA ILE A 416 16.16 -16.28 10.51
C ILE A 416 15.17 -15.11 10.41
N GLU A 417 15.57 -13.93 10.87
CA GLU A 417 14.78 -12.70 10.69
C GLU A 417 15.18 -12.00 9.39
N VAL A 418 14.18 -11.69 8.58
CA VAL A 418 14.30 -10.89 7.36
C VAL A 418 13.43 -9.65 7.54
N THR A 419 14.06 -8.47 7.67
CA THR A 419 13.36 -7.20 7.89
C THR A 419 13.97 -6.09 7.04
N GLY A 420 13.22 -5.63 6.02
CA GLY A 420 13.68 -4.59 5.09
C GLY A 420 13.09 -4.76 3.68
N PRO A 421 13.60 -4.01 2.70
CA PRO A 421 13.27 -4.21 1.28
C PRO A 421 13.99 -5.43 0.70
N LEU A 422 13.42 -6.05 -0.33
CA LEU A 422 13.89 -7.30 -0.94
C LEU A 422 13.92 -7.14 -2.46
N SER A 423 14.77 -7.89 -3.14
CA SER A 423 14.75 -7.91 -4.62
C SER A 423 15.15 -9.27 -5.18
N LEU A 424 14.57 -9.63 -6.32
CA LEU A 424 15.02 -10.80 -7.09
C LEU A 424 15.76 -10.32 -8.34
N HIS A 425 17.00 -10.77 -8.50
CA HIS A 425 17.85 -10.49 -9.65
C HIS A 425 18.01 -11.79 -10.43
N PHE A 426 17.45 -11.88 -11.63
CA PHE A 426 17.46 -13.14 -12.37
C PHE A 426 17.60 -12.94 -13.88
N TRP A 427 18.00 -14.01 -14.54
CA TRP A 427 18.13 -14.07 -15.99
C TRP A 427 17.04 -14.94 -16.56
N ALA A 428 16.36 -14.44 -17.59
CA ALA A 428 15.27 -15.15 -18.22
C ALA A 428 15.19 -14.89 -19.72
N GLU A 429 14.61 -15.84 -20.43
CA GLU A 429 14.22 -15.75 -21.83
C GLU A 429 12.70 -15.91 -21.92
N ILE A 430 12.08 -15.13 -22.79
CA ILE A 430 10.67 -15.27 -23.16
C ILE A 430 10.51 -15.32 -24.68
N ASP A 431 9.42 -15.89 -25.17
CA ASP A 431 9.10 -16.03 -26.59
C ASP A 431 8.16 -14.91 -27.14
N GLN A 432 7.81 -13.94 -26.30
CA GLN A 432 7.03 -12.75 -26.65
C GLN A 432 7.80 -11.46 -26.35
N GLU A 433 7.28 -10.34 -26.84
CA GLU A 433 7.91 -9.02 -26.64
C GLU A 433 7.70 -8.42 -25.25
N ASP A 434 6.79 -8.99 -24.45
CA ASP A 434 6.55 -8.55 -23.09
C ASP A 434 5.91 -9.66 -22.23
N THR A 435 6.02 -9.52 -20.92
CA THR A 435 5.29 -10.34 -19.94
C THR A 435 5.24 -9.62 -18.60
N ASN A 436 4.48 -10.15 -17.65
CA ASN A 436 4.58 -9.73 -16.26
C ASN A 436 5.49 -10.72 -15.52
N TRP A 437 6.35 -10.21 -14.65
CA TRP A 437 7.04 -10.99 -13.64
C TRP A 437 6.40 -10.69 -12.30
N ILE A 438 5.91 -11.73 -11.62
CA ILE A 438 5.34 -11.67 -10.28
C ILE A 438 6.14 -12.60 -9.40
N ILE A 439 6.78 -12.04 -8.38
CA ILE A 439 7.63 -12.76 -7.44
C ILE A 439 6.91 -12.85 -6.11
N ILE A 440 6.75 -14.05 -5.56
CA ILE A 440 6.01 -14.29 -4.32
C ILE A 440 6.97 -14.90 -3.30
N ILE A 441 7.08 -14.27 -2.13
CA ILE A 441 7.85 -14.79 -1.00
C ILE A 441 6.90 -15.49 -0.04
N LYS A 442 7.23 -16.73 0.35
CA LYS A 442 6.45 -17.51 1.30
C LYS A 442 7.30 -18.04 2.44
N ASP A 443 6.67 -18.15 3.60
CA ASP A 443 7.13 -18.90 4.76
C ASP A 443 6.41 -20.26 4.76
N VAL A 444 7.17 -21.34 4.60
CA VAL A 444 6.64 -22.71 4.45
C VAL A 444 7.12 -23.53 5.63
N GLY A 445 6.20 -24.13 6.37
CA GLY A 445 6.51 -24.77 7.65
C GLY A 445 5.79 -26.11 7.82
N PRO A 446 6.23 -26.92 8.79
CA PRO A 446 5.58 -28.19 9.10
C PRO A 446 4.29 -28.01 9.92
N ASP A 447 3.96 -26.79 10.35
CA ASP A 447 2.87 -26.52 11.29
C ASP A 447 1.93 -25.39 10.85
N VAL A 448 0.82 -25.26 11.57
CA VAL A 448 -0.25 -24.29 11.30
C VAL A 448 0.15 -22.83 11.56
N SER A 449 1.32 -22.54 12.12
CA SER A 449 1.76 -21.17 12.40
C SER A 449 2.04 -20.34 11.15
N VAL A 450 2.17 -21.00 10.00
CA VAL A 450 2.20 -20.40 8.66
C VAL A 450 0.91 -20.60 7.88
N GLN A 451 -0.23 -20.88 8.50
CA GLN A 451 -1.52 -20.83 7.79
C GLN A 451 -2.14 -19.45 7.88
N THR A 452 -2.54 -18.89 6.73
CA THR A 452 -3.25 -17.62 6.64
C THR A 452 -4.76 -17.78 6.71
N ALA A 453 -5.31 -18.89 6.19
CA ALA A 453 -6.74 -19.17 6.18
C ALA A 453 -7.20 -19.88 7.47
N ARG A 454 -8.25 -19.35 8.11
CA ARG A 454 -8.92 -19.99 9.25
C ARG A 454 -9.88 -21.08 8.75
N GLU A 455 -10.37 -21.92 9.66
CA GLU A 455 -11.42 -22.91 9.31
C GLU A 455 -12.66 -22.20 8.78
N GLY A 456 -13.12 -22.60 7.58
CA GLY A 456 -14.33 -22.04 6.97
C GLY A 456 -14.11 -20.83 6.06
N GLU A 457 -12.89 -20.29 5.93
CA GLU A 457 -12.61 -19.16 5.01
C GLU A 457 -12.40 -19.63 3.56
N MET A 458 -11.61 -20.70 3.33
CA MET A 458 -11.30 -21.28 2.01
C MET A 458 -10.92 -22.77 2.12
N GLU A 459 -10.89 -23.50 0.99
CA GLU A 459 -10.30 -24.85 0.93
C GLU A 459 -8.81 -24.81 1.34
N ARG A 460 -8.41 -25.74 2.21
CA ARG A 460 -7.07 -25.77 2.82
C ARG A 460 -6.07 -26.58 1.98
N PRO A 461 -4.89 -26.03 1.63
CA PRO A 461 -3.81 -26.82 1.05
C PRO A 461 -3.28 -27.89 2.02
N LYS A 462 -2.71 -28.98 1.48
CA LYS A 462 -2.05 -30.04 2.28
C LYS A 462 -0.73 -29.60 2.92
N VAL A 463 -0.11 -28.54 2.42
CA VAL A 463 1.14 -27.96 2.92
C VAL A 463 0.83 -26.66 3.63
N HIS A 464 1.40 -26.43 4.82
CA HIS A 464 1.22 -25.18 5.54
C HIS A 464 2.17 -24.12 4.98
N GLU A 465 1.60 -23.03 4.46
CA GLU A 465 2.36 -21.92 3.89
C GLU A 465 1.64 -20.59 4.02
N ARG A 466 2.42 -19.53 4.28
CA ARG A 466 1.96 -18.15 4.33
C ARG A 466 2.71 -17.34 3.30
N GLU A 467 1.97 -16.57 2.53
CA GLU A 467 2.56 -15.49 1.75
C GLU A 467 3.04 -14.35 2.64
N VAL A 468 4.30 -13.95 2.46
CA VAL A 468 4.97 -12.93 3.26
C VAL A 468 4.92 -11.57 2.56
N THR A 469 5.18 -11.56 1.25
CA THR A 469 5.19 -10.35 0.41
C THR A 469 5.27 -10.72 -1.08
N ARG A 470 5.16 -9.73 -1.97
CA ARG A 470 5.29 -9.87 -3.43
C ARG A 470 6.06 -8.73 -4.09
N GLY A 471 6.59 -9.00 -5.28
CA GLY A 471 7.18 -8.02 -6.19
C GLY A 471 6.64 -8.18 -7.61
N TRP A 472 6.70 -7.10 -8.38
CA TRP A 472 6.13 -7.04 -9.73
C TRP A 472 7.06 -6.29 -10.67
N LEU A 473 7.11 -6.72 -11.93
CA LEU A 473 7.80 -6.01 -13.01
C LEU A 473 7.20 -6.38 -14.35
N LYS A 474 6.83 -5.39 -15.17
CA LYS A 474 6.55 -5.62 -16.59
C LYS A 474 7.88 -5.73 -17.33
N ALA A 475 8.08 -6.78 -18.12
CA ALA A 475 9.38 -7.08 -18.73
C ALA A 475 9.87 -5.96 -19.67
N SER A 476 8.95 -5.23 -20.31
CA SER A 476 9.26 -4.05 -21.11
C SER A 476 9.77 -2.85 -20.29
N HIS A 477 9.53 -2.83 -18.98
CA HIS A 477 10.02 -1.82 -18.02
C HIS A 477 11.33 -2.21 -17.32
N ARG A 478 12.00 -3.28 -17.75
CA ARG A 478 13.24 -3.83 -17.12
C ARG A 478 14.44 -2.88 -17.02
N VAL A 479 14.45 -1.74 -17.71
CA VAL A 479 15.57 -0.79 -17.65
C VAL A 479 15.78 -0.33 -16.21
N VAL A 480 17.01 -0.44 -15.71
CA VAL A 480 17.41 -0.05 -14.35
C VAL A 480 18.24 1.23 -14.40
N ASP A 481 17.93 2.18 -13.50
CA ASP A 481 18.82 3.29 -13.16
C ASP A 481 19.70 2.85 -11.98
N GLU A 482 20.94 2.47 -12.28
CA GLU A 482 21.90 2.00 -11.27
C GLU A 482 22.27 3.09 -10.24
N LYS A 483 22.11 4.37 -10.59
CA LYS A 483 22.45 5.48 -9.66
C LYS A 483 21.33 5.72 -8.64
N LYS A 484 20.08 5.49 -9.03
CA LYS A 484 18.90 5.63 -8.15
C LYS A 484 18.56 4.33 -7.40
N SER A 485 19.11 3.20 -7.85
CA SER A 485 18.90 1.89 -7.22
C SER A 485 19.56 1.81 -5.83
N GLN A 486 18.92 1.06 -4.93
CA GLN A 486 19.44 0.75 -3.60
C GLN A 486 19.35 -0.76 -3.34
N PRO A 487 20.08 -1.32 -2.35
CA PRO A 487 19.92 -2.71 -1.97
C PRO A 487 18.46 -3.05 -1.66
N GLY A 488 17.95 -4.11 -2.31
CA GLY A 488 16.54 -4.52 -2.21
C GLY A 488 15.56 -3.63 -2.98
N ARG A 489 16.01 -2.61 -3.70
CA ARG A 489 15.15 -1.63 -4.41
C ARG A 489 15.77 -1.20 -5.75
N PRO A 490 15.76 -2.08 -6.77
CA PRO A 490 16.11 -1.67 -8.12
C PRO A 490 15.18 -0.56 -8.60
N PHE A 491 15.74 0.49 -9.19
CA PHE A 491 14.96 1.63 -9.66
C PHE A 491 14.71 1.53 -11.16
N HIS A 492 13.44 1.36 -11.55
CA HIS A 492 13.02 1.42 -12.95
C HIS A 492 12.43 2.78 -13.28
N PRO A 493 12.81 3.48 -14.36
CA PRO A 493 12.24 4.81 -14.64
C PRO A 493 10.73 4.81 -14.88
N LEU A 494 10.17 3.71 -15.41
CA LEU A 494 8.75 3.55 -15.76
C LEU A 494 8.17 4.64 -16.70
N THR A 495 9.03 5.35 -17.42
CA THR A 495 8.61 6.34 -18.42
C THR A 495 8.43 5.69 -19.79
N ARG A 496 7.61 6.30 -20.65
CA ARG A 496 7.43 5.84 -22.04
C ARG A 496 8.76 5.78 -22.81
N ALA A 497 9.67 6.74 -22.57
CA ALA A 497 10.99 6.79 -23.22
C ALA A 497 11.96 5.68 -22.75
N ALA A 498 11.81 5.20 -21.51
CA ALA A 498 12.66 4.15 -20.95
C ALA A 498 12.14 2.74 -21.27
N GLN A 499 10.88 2.59 -21.64
CA GLN A 499 10.28 1.30 -21.99
C GLN A 499 10.96 0.73 -23.24
N LYS A 500 11.28 -0.57 -23.22
CA LYS A 500 11.87 -1.29 -24.34
C LYS A 500 11.20 -2.66 -24.47
N PRO A 501 10.64 -3.03 -25.63
CA PRO A 501 10.22 -4.41 -25.87
C PRO A 501 11.35 -5.40 -25.56
N VAL A 502 10.99 -6.60 -25.10
CA VAL A 502 11.92 -7.73 -25.00
C VAL A 502 12.12 -8.30 -26.40
N VAL A 503 13.34 -8.74 -26.72
CA VAL A 503 13.57 -9.47 -27.97
C VAL A 503 13.29 -10.95 -27.70
N PRO A 504 12.28 -11.57 -28.36
CA PRO A 504 11.97 -12.97 -28.14
C PRO A 504 13.20 -13.87 -28.34
N GLY A 505 13.44 -14.79 -27.38
CA GLY A 505 14.59 -15.69 -27.40
C GLY A 505 15.90 -15.11 -26.85
N GLU A 506 15.96 -13.83 -26.49
CA GLU A 506 17.15 -13.23 -25.87
C GLU A 506 17.18 -13.44 -24.35
N ILE A 507 18.29 -13.98 -23.84
CA ILE A 507 18.54 -14.10 -22.39
C ILE A 507 18.75 -12.71 -21.80
N THR A 508 17.80 -12.27 -21.00
CA THR A 508 17.70 -10.90 -20.47
C THR A 508 17.75 -10.92 -18.94
N ARG A 509 18.45 -9.95 -18.33
CA ARG A 509 18.42 -9.74 -16.88
C ARG A 509 17.19 -8.93 -16.47
N TYR A 510 16.56 -9.35 -15.39
CA TYR A 510 15.47 -8.67 -14.70
C TYR A 510 15.83 -8.48 -13.23
N ASP A 511 15.64 -7.27 -12.73
CA ASP A 511 15.84 -6.93 -11.33
C ASP A 511 14.46 -6.49 -10.79
N VAL A 512 13.81 -7.30 -9.96
CA VAL A 512 12.45 -7.04 -9.48
C VAL A 512 12.49 -6.55 -8.04
N GLU A 513 11.96 -5.35 -7.79
CA GLU A 513 11.68 -4.89 -6.45
C GLU A 513 10.55 -5.72 -5.83
N ILE A 514 10.79 -6.25 -4.63
CA ILE A 514 9.82 -6.99 -3.84
C ILE A 514 9.44 -6.11 -2.66
N ALA A 515 8.14 -5.98 -2.40
CA ALA A 515 7.64 -5.09 -1.37
C ALA A 515 8.28 -5.42 -0.01
N PRO A 516 8.71 -4.40 0.74
CA PRO A 516 9.40 -4.58 2.02
C PRO A 516 8.57 -5.38 3.03
N THR A 517 9.23 -6.12 3.90
CA THR A 517 8.57 -6.96 4.91
C THR A 517 9.36 -7.05 6.21
N SER A 518 8.77 -7.67 7.23
CA SER A 518 9.44 -8.09 8.46
C SER A 518 8.90 -9.45 8.90
N ASN A 519 9.69 -10.51 8.72
CA ASN A 519 9.32 -11.88 9.03
C ASN A 519 10.48 -12.64 9.69
N LEU A 520 10.19 -13.32 10.80
CA LEU A 520 11.04 -14.37 11.37
C LEU A 520 10.61 -15.72 10.77
N PHE A 521 11.42 -16.25 9.87
CA PHE A 521 11.31 -17.63 9.42
C PHE A 521 11.86 -18.53 10.52
N LYS A 522 11.04 -19.41 11.07
CA LYS A 522 11.45 -20.25 12.20
C LYS A 522 12.40 -21.35 11.75
N ARG A 523 13.15 -21.91 12.70
CA ARG A 523 13.79 -23.21 12.55
C ARG A 523 12.80 -24.23 11.98
N ASP A 524 13.30 -25.11 11.11
CA ASP A 524 12.55 -26.14 10.37
C ASP A 524 11.54 -25.61 9.33
N HIS A 525 11.33 -24.30 9.24
CA HIS A 525 10.62 -23.69 8.12
C HIS A 525 11.55 -23.54 6.91
N ARG A 526 11.00 -23.09 5.77
CA ARG A 526 11.73 -22.82 4.54
C ARG A 526 11.37 -21.44 4.03
N ILE A 527 12.36 -20.74 3.47
CA ILE A 527 12.13 -19.58 2.63
C ILE A 527 11.78 -20.10 1.24
N CYS A 528 10.67 -19.62 0.69
CA CYS A 528 10.17 -20.04 -0.62
C CYS A 528 10.02 -18.82 -1.55
N VAL A 529 10.49 -18.97 -2.78
CA VAL A 529 10.28 -18.02 -3.88
C VAL A 529 9.43 -18.71 -4.94
N GLU A 530 8.29 -18.11 -5.29
CA GLU A 530 7.55 -18.49 -6.49
C GLU A 530 7.72 -17.42 -7.57
N ILE A 531 7.86 -17.85 -8.83
CA ILE A 531 7.90 -16.99 -10.02
C ILE A 531 6.72 -17.35 -10.90
N THR A 532 5.88 -16.36 -11.23
CA THR A 532 4.71 -16.49 -12.11
C THR A 532 4.56 -15.22 -12.96
N SER A 533 3.65 -15.23 -13.93
CA SER A 533 3.24 -14.04 -14.70
C SER A 533 1.76 -13.67 -14.55
N MET A 534 1.02 -14.42 -13.70
CA MET A 534 -0.39 -14.18 -13.40
C MET A 534 -0.70 -14.43 -11.93
N ASP A 535 -1.67 -13.68 -11.41
CA ASP A 535 -2.22 -13.84 -10.07
C ASP A 535 -3.76 -13.75 -10.04
N VAL A 536 -4.42 -14.02 -11.17
CA VAL A 536 -5.87 -14.02 -11.23
C VAL A 536 -6.48 -15.13 -10.38
N PRO A 537 -7.62 -14.88 -9.70
CA PRO A 537 -8.33 -15.95 -9.01
C PRO A 537 -8.84 -16.97 -10.03
N THR A 538 -8.70 -18.26 -9.70
CA THR A 538 -9.14 -19.36 -10.57
C THR A 538 -10.48 -19.91 -10.05
N GLY A 539 -11.39 -20.28 -10.98
CA GLY A 539 -12.71 -20.85 -10.63
C GLY A 539 -13.90 -19.98 -11.04
N VAL A 540 -15.12 -20.43 -10.71
CA VAL A 540 -16.39 -19.78 -11.12
C VAL A 540 -16.69 -18.51 -10.30
N ALA A 541 -16.11 -18.38 -9.11
CA ALA A 541 -16.22 -17.20 -8.24
C ALA A 541 -15.04 -16.21 -8.42
N GLY A 542 -14.30 -16.30 -9.53
CA GLY A 542 -12.98 -15.69 -9.68
C GLY A 542 -12.92 -14.16 -9.75
N ASP A 543 -14.06 -13.48 -9.88
CA ASP A 543 -14.13 -12.03 -9.66
C ASP A 543 -14.78 -11.79 -8.29
N SER A 544 -13.97 -11.92 -7.23
CA SER A 544 -14.40 -11.46 -5.92
C SER A 544 -14.50 -9.94 -6.05
N ALA A 545 -15.70 -9.40 -5.92
CA ALA A 545 -15.97 -7.96 -5.89
C ALA A 545 -15.23 -7.18 -4.77
N VAL A 546 -14.28 -7.82 -4.10
CA VAL A 546 -13.60 -7.48 -2.87
C VAL A 546 -12.29 -6.75 -3.21
N GLU A 547 -12.16 -5.53 -2.70
CA GLU A 547 -11.08 -4.59 -2.94
C GLU A 547 -9.66 -5.11 -2.60
N TYR A 548 -9.58 -6.10 -1.69
CA TYR A 548 -8.37 -6.46 -0.95
C TYR A 548 -7.29 -7.24 -1.72
N ILE A 549 -7.66 -8.05 -2.71
CA ILE A 549 -6.70 -8.88 -3.47
C ILE A 549 -6.96 -8.71 -4.95
N SER A 550 -6.74 -7.49 -5.44
CA SER A 550 -6.83 -7.23 -6.88
C SER A 550 -5.79 -8.04 -7.65
N TYR A 551 -6.17 -8.52 -8.82
CA TYR A 551 -5.26 -9.19 -9.74
C TYR A 551 -4.73 -8.22 -10.80
N HIS A 552 -3.68 -8.63 -11.51
CA HIS A 552 -3.07 -7.84 -12.57
C HIS A 552 -3.70 -8.13 -13.94
N ILE A 553 -3.75 -7.10 -14.78
CA ILE A 553 -3.98 -7.28 -16.22
C ILE A 553 -2.82 -8.14 -16.74
N CYS A 554 -3.17 -9.24 -17.40
CA CYS A 554 -2.21 -10.24 -17.88
C CYS A 554 -2.19 -10.32 -19.40
N SER A 555 -1.18 -11.00 -19.95
CA SER A 555 -1.05 -11.14 -21.39
C SER A 555 -2.23 -11.91 -22.00
N SER A 556 -2.73 -11.39 -23.11
CA SER A 556 -3.69 -12.03 -24.01
C SER A 556 -3.06 -13.11 -24.91
N LEU A 557 -1.73 -13.23 -24.89
CA LEU A 557 -0.97 -14.24 -25.62
C LEU A 557 -0.47 -15.33 -24.67
N THR A 558 -0.15 -16.49 -25.25
CA THR A 558 0.65 -17.49 -24.55
C THR A 558 2.10 -17.03 -24.54
N VAL A 559 2.71 -17.01 -23.35
CA VAL A 559 4.13 -16.67 -23.16
C VAL A 559 4.83 -17.88 -22.56
N ALA A 560 5.88 -18.36 -23.21
CA ALA A 560 6.81 -19.33 -22.64
C ALA A 560 7.95 -18.59 -21.93
N HIS A 561 8.29 -19.04 -20.72
CA HIS A 561 9.33 -18.46 -19.89
C HIS A 561 10.39 -19.51 -19.59
N LYS A 562 11.67 -19.10 -19.64
CA LYS A 562 12.81 -19.91 -19.20
C LYS A 562 13.63 -19.12 -18.19
N ILE A 563 13.91 -19.69 -17.03
CA ILE A 563 14.71 -19.08 -15.96
C ILE A 563 16.08 -19.73 -15.90
N TYR A 564 17.11 -18.92 -16.12
CA TYR A 564 18.50 -19.35 -16.08
C TYR A 564 19.06 -19.18 -14.68
N ARG A 565 19.75 -20.21 -14.20
CA ARG A 565 20.29 -20.29 -12.83
C ARG A 565 21.57 -21.11 -12.85
N CYS A 566 22.61 -20.48 -13.38
CA CYS A 566 23.92 -21.08 -13.61
C CYS A 566 25.04 -20.13 -13.21
N GLN A 567 26.29 -20.58 -13.31
CA GLN A 567 27.44 -19.72 -13.06
C GLN A 567 27.48 -18.48 -13.97
N GLN A 568 27.15 -18.63 -15.26
CA GLN A 568 27.10 -17.51 -16.21
C GLN A 568 25.93 -16.57 -15.92
N TYR A 569 24.83 -17.12 -15.42
CA TYR A 569 23.58 -16.42 -15.13
C TYR A 569 23.16 -16.67 -13.67
N PRO A 570 23.88 -16.10 -12.69
CA PRO A 570 23.67 -16.41 -11.28
C PRO A 570 22.46 -15.67 -10.76
N SER A 571 21.26 -16.22 -10.97
CA SER A 571 20.01 -15.67 -10.45
C SER A 571 19.92 -15.80 -8.93
N TYR A 572 19.59 -14.72 -8.21
CA TYR A 572 19.53 -14.69 -6.75
C TYR A 572 18.45 -13.77 -6.19
N LEU A 573 17.90 -14.16 -5.04
CA LEU A 573 17.13 -13.34 -4.13
C LEU A 573 18.07 -12.59 -3.19
N LEU A 574 17.89 -11.28 -3.05
CA LEU A 574 18.59 -10.45 -2.08
C LEU A 574 17.71 -10.22 -0.84
N LEU A 575 18.18 -10.70 0.31
CA LEU A 575 17.47 -10.65 1.59
C LEU A 575 18.13 -9.65 2.55
N PRO A 576 17.34 -8.84 3.28
CA PRO A 576 17.79 -8.03 4.40
C PRO A 576 17.83 -8.87 5.69
N PHE A 577 18.86 -9.70 5.84
CA PHE A 577 19.02 -10.56 7.03
C PHE A 577 19.32 -9.72 8.27
N ILE A 578 18.64 -10.00 9.38
CA ILE A 578 18.89 -9.35 10.66
C ILE A 578 19.60 -10.34 11.58
N PRO A 579 20.87 -10.10 11.95
CA PRO A 579 21.60 -10.99 12.84
C PRO A 579 20.94 -11.03 14.23
N GLN A 580 20.83 -12.22 14.81
CA GLN A 580 20.39 -12.37 16.19
C GLN A 580 21.51 -11.87 17.12
N ASN A 581 21.21 -10.88 17.96
CA ASN A 581 22.15 -10.46 19.01
C ASN A 581 22.17 -11.51 20.13
N ASP A 582 23.36 -11.97 20.53
CA ASP A 582 23.57 -12.98 21.60
C ASP A 582 22.87 -12.65 22.94
N ARG A 583 22.49 -11.40 23.17
CA ARG A 583 21.72 -10.96 24.35
C ARG A 583 20.27 -11.48 24.40
N GLU A 584 19.68 -11.86 23.26
CA GLU A 584 18.35 -12.51 23.26
C GLU A 584 18.44 -14.02 23.53
N ARG A 585 19.58 -14.68 23.20
CA ARG A 585 19.82 -16.10 23.51
C ARG A 585 19.85 -16.36 25.02
N SER A 586 20.54 -15.52 25.79
CA SER A 586 20.68 -15.72 27.24
C SER A 586 19.39 -15.52 28.04
N LYS A 587 18.42 -14.74 27.52
CA LYS A 587 17.08 -14.61 28.13
C LYS A 587 16.17 -15.81 27.87
N LYS A 588 16.40 -16.58 26.79
CA LYS A 588 15.68 -17.85 26.54
C LYS A 588 16.23 -19.02 27.36
N GLU A 589 17.49 -18.97 27.79
CA GLU A 589 18.09 -20.01 28.65
C GLU A 589 17.91 -19.75 30.16
N SER A 590 17.33 -18.61 30.54
CA SER A 590 17.10 -18.22 31.94
C SER A 590 15.64 -17.90 32.29
N ALA A 591 14.69 -18.28 31.43
CA ALA A 591 13.25 -18.11 31.65
C ALA A 591 12.51 -19.46 31.68
#